data_AF-A0A519GIQ7-F1
#
_entry.id   AF-A0A519GIQ7-F1
#
_cell.length_a   1.000
_cell.length_b   1.000
_cell.length_c   1.000
_cell.angle_alpha   90.00
_cell.angle_beta   90.00
_cell.angle_gamma   90.00
#
_symmetry.space_group_name_H-M   'P 1'
#
loop_
_entity.id
_entity.type
_entity.pdbx_description
1 polymer ?
#
loop_
_entity_poly.entity_id
_entity_poly.type
_entity_poly.pdbx_seq_one_letter_code
_entity_poly.pdbx_strand_id
1 'polypeptide(L)'
;MEPIKTARRAFEVLELFQARRAPLRLQDISATLDYPGSSASALLKSMVALGYLRYDRTTRTYMPTMKIADLGSWVQSAIFGDGSLMRAM
;
A
#
# COMPACT_ATOMS: atom_id res chain seq x y z
N MET A 1 7.51 15.31 16.27
CA MET A 1 6.55 14.23 16.60
C MET A 1 6.99 12.99 15.86
N GLU A 2 7.26 11.89 16.55
CA GLU A 2 7.58 10.62 15.89
C GLU A 2 6.28 9.94 15.43
N PRO A 3 6.16 9.49 14.18
CA PRO A 3 4.96 8.80 13.71
C PRO A 3 4.76 7.47 14.44
N ILE A 4 3.51 7.11 14.70
CA ILE A 4 3.16 5.82 15.31
C ILE A 4 3.71 4.70 14.44
N LYS A 5 4.55 3.84 15.03
CA LYS A 5 5.28 2.78 14.33
C LYS A 5 4.42 1.94 13.39
N THR A 6 3.24 1.50 13.83
CA THR A 6 2.35 0.65 13.01
C THR A 6 1.76 1.41 11.81
N ALA A 7 1.41 2.69 12.00
CA ALA A 7 0.90 3.52 10.91
C ALA A 7 1.98 3.75 9.85
N ARG A 8 3.19 4.14 10.28
CA ARG A 8 4.36 4.30 9.40
C ARG A 8 4.60 3.03 8.56
N ARG A 9 4.63 1.87 9.22
CA ARG A 9 4.93 0.60 8.54
C ARG A 9 3.88 0.21 7.50
N ALA A 10 2.61 0.52 7.73
CA ALA A 10 1.56 0.25 6.75
C ALA A 10 1.81 1.03 5.45
N PHE A 11 2.21 2.31 5.55
CA PHE A 11 2.52 3.13 4.38
C PHE A 11 3.82 2.69 3.70
N GLU A 12 4.89 2.40 4.45
CA GLU A 12 6.15 1.89 3.91
C GLU A 12 5.95 0.60 3.07
N VAL A 13 5.02 -0.27 3.48
CA VAL A 13 4.63 -1.46 2.68
C VAL A 13 3.98 -1.06 1.35
N LEU A 14 3.07 -0.07 1.35
CA LEU A 14 2.40 0.39 0.13
C LEU A 14 3.37 1.08 -0.83
N GLU A 15 4.27 1.90 -0.30
CA GLU A 15 5.34 2.55 -1.05
C GLU A 15 6.30 1.52 -1.66
N LEU A 16 6.61 0.44 -0.93
CA LEU A 16 7.39 -0.66 -1.48
C LEU A 16 6.68 -1.32 -2.67
N PHE A 17 5.36 -1.53 -2.60
CA PHE A 17 4.60 -2.03 -3.76
C PHE A 17 4.60 -1.04 -4.93
N GLN A 18 4.47 0.27 -4.65
CA GLN A 18 4.55 1.31 -5.68
C GLN A 18 5.91 1.31 -6.38
N ALA A 19 6.99 1.15 -5.62
CA ALA A 19 8.35 1.10 -6.15
C ALA A 19 8.62 -0.18 -6.96
N ARG A 20 8.19 -1.35 -6.47
CA ARG A 20 8.45 -2.64 -7.11
C ARG A 20 7.50 -2.97 -8.26
N ARG A 21 6.28 -2.43 -8.25
CA ARG A 21 5.21 -2.69 -9.23
C ARG A 21 4.96 -4.19 -9.50
N ALA A 22 5.09 -5.01 -8.46
CA ALA A 22 4.96 -6.47 -8.55
C ALA A 22 4.37 -7.05 -7.26
N PRO A 23 3.76 -8.25 -7.29
CA PRO A 23 3.44 -9.01 -6.09
C PRO A 23 4.71 -9.36 -5.31
N LEU A 24 4.66 -9.28 -3.98
CA LEU A 24 5.83 -9.50 -3.10
C LEU A 24 5.57 -10.57 -2.04
N ARG A 25 6.56 -11.38 -1.71
CA ARG A 25 6.45 -12.36 -0.62
C ARG A 25 6.69 -11.67 0.73
N LEU A 26 6.17 -12.27 1.80
CA LEU A 26 6.43 -11.81 3.18
C LEU A 26 7.93 -11.63 3.45
N GLN A 27 8.75 -12.60 3.04
CA GLN A 27 10.20 -12.58 3.26
C GLN A 27 10.88 -11.39 2.58
N ASP A 28 10.45 -11.05 1.35
CA ASP A 28 11.04 -9.96 0.58
C ASP A 28 10.68 -8.60 1.19
N ILE A 29 9.42 -8.46 1.63
CA ILE A 29 8.95 -7.27 2.34
C ILE A 29 9.69 -7.11 3.67
N SER A 30 9.77 -8.19 4.46
CA SER A 30 10.43 -8.19 5.77
C SER A 30 11.90 -7.83 5.67
N ALA A 31 12.61 -8.38 4.68
CA ALA A 31 14.02 -8.10 4.44
C ALA A 31 14.25 -6.69 3.91
N THR A 32 13.42 -6.22 2.98
CA THR A 32 13.59 -4.88 2.37
C THR A 32 13.31 -3.77 3.37
N LEU A 33 12.32 -3.93 4.24
CA LEU A 33 11.92 -2.92 5.22
C LEU A 33 12.55 -3.10 6.60
N ASP A 34 13.43 -4.09 6.76
CA ASP A 34 14.06 -4.47 8.04
C ASP A 34 13.04 -4.67 9.17
N TYR A 35 11.99 -5.42 8.87
CA TYR A 35 10.96 -5.77 9.85
C TYR A 35 11.21 -7.16 10.43
N PRO A 36 10.93 -7.37 11.73
CA PRO A 36 10.83 -8.71 12.29
C PRO A 36 9.73 -9.51 11.60
N GLY A 37 10.00 -10.76 11.20
CA GLY A 37 9.08 -11.57 10.40
C GLY A 37 7.69 -11.78 11.02
N SER A 38 7.59 -11.93 12.35
CA SER A 38 6.31 -12.03 13.06
C SER A 38 5.51 -10.73 12.98
N SER A 39 6.17 -9.58 13.13
CA SER A 39 5.56 -8.26 13.05
C SER A 39 5.12 -7.92 11.63
N ALA A 40 5.94 -8.22 10.63
CA ALA A 40 5.59 -8.08 9.21
C ALA A 40 4.38 -8.97 8.86
N SER A 41 4.38 -10.23 9.30
CA SER A 41 3.28 -11.16 9.08
C SER A 41 1.97 -10.66 9.69
N ALA A 42 1.99 -10.18 10.93
CA ALA A 42 0.81 -9.61 11.59
C ALA A 42 0.31 -8.37 10.83
N LEU A 43 1.20 -7.45 10.44
CA LEU A 43 0.84 -6.27 9.67
C LEU A 43 0.18 -6.62 8.33
N LEU A 44 0.82 -7.47 7.52
CA LEU A 44 0.32 -7.84 6.20
C LEU A 44 -1.02 -8.58 6.28
N LYS A 45 -1.19 -9.49 7.26
CA LYS A 45 -2.48 -10.15 7.51
C LYS A 45 -3.57 -9.16 7.89
N SER A 46 -3.27 -8.17 8.73
CA SER A 46 -4.22 -7.11 9.06
C SER A 46 -4.60 -6.28 7.84
N MET A 47 -3.64 -5.92 6.99
CA MET A 47 -3.92 -5.20 5.74
C MET A 47 -4.75 -6.04 4.76
N VAL A 48 -4.58 -7.36 4.75
CA VAL A 48 -5.45 -8.29 3.99
C VAL A 48 -6.87 -8.31 4.57
N ALA A 49 -7.01 -8.44 5.90
CA ALA A 49 -8.32 -8.41 6.55
C ALA A 49 -9.08 -7.10 6.31
N LEU A 50 -8.36 -5.97 6.25
CA LEU A 50 -8.91 -4.65 5.91
C LEU A 50 -9.19 -4.49 4.40
N GLY A 51 -8.79 -5.45 3.57
CA GLY A 51 -9.01 -5.45 2.12
C GLY A 51 -8.06 -4.56 1.32
N TYR A 52 -7.00 -4.02 1.93
CA TYR A 52 -5.99 -3.21 1.24
C TYR A 52 -4.98 -4.05 0.46
N LEU A 53 -4.72 -5.26 0.94
CA LEU A 53 -3.90 -6.25 0.25
C LEU A 53 -4.75 -7.49 -0.06
N ARG A 54 -4.39 -8.20 -1.12
CA ARG A 54 -4.79 -9.59 -1.32
C ARG A 54 -3.59 -10.50 -1.13
N TYR A 55 -3.83 -11.72 -0.65
CA TYR A 55 -2.82 -12.76 -0.54
C TYR A 55 -3.12 -13.90 -1.51
N ASP A 56 -2.17 -14.20 -2.38
CA ASP A 56 -2.21 -15.34 -3.28
C ASP A 56 -1.54 -16.54 -2.60
N ARG A 57 -2.30 -17.62 -2.38
CA ARG A 57 -1.82 -18.82 -1.69
C ARG A 57 -0.89 -19.66 -2.56
N THR A 58 -1.05 -19.62 -3.88
CA THR A 58 -0.28 -20.40 -4.85
C THR A 58 1.13 -19.85 -4.95
N THR A 59 1.26 -18.54 -5.17
CA THR A 59 2.56 -17.86 -5.29
C THR A 59 3.12 -17.42 -3.93
N ARG A 60 2.29 -17.41 -2.88
CA ARG A 60 2.61 -16.92 -1.53
C ARG A 60 3.01 -15.44 -1.52
N THR A 61 2.34 -14.65 -2.35
CA THR A 61 2.59 -13.22 -2.50
C THR A 61 1.43 -12.36 -2.02
N TYR A 62 1.74 -11.14 -1.65
CA TYR A 62 0.80 -10.06 -1.37
C TYR A 62 0.80 -9.08 -2.53
N MET A 63 -0.35 -8.43 -2.77
CA MET A 63 -0.45 -7.33 -3.74
C MET A 63 -1.55 -6.35 -3.32
N PRO A 64 -1.38 -5.03 -3.57
CA PRO A 64 -2.44 -4.04 -3.42
C PRO A 64 -3.72 -4.42 -4.16
N THR A 65 -4.85 -4.00 -3.62
CA THR A 65 -6.18 -4.12 -4.25
C THR A 65 -6.61 -2.78 -4.85
N MET A 66 -7.67 -2.80 -5.67
CA MET A 66 -8.28 -1.58 -6.23
C MET A 66 -8.77 -0.60 -5.16
N LYS A 67 -9.06 -1.07 -3.94
CA LYS A 67 -9.43 -0.22 -2.80
C LYS A 67 -8.44 0.93 -2.57
N ILE A 68 -7.15 0.71 -2.84
CA ILE A 68 -6.11 1.75 -2.71
C ILE A 68 -6.22 2.80 -3.81
N ALA A 69 -6.46 2.38 -5.04
CA ALA A 69 -6.66 3.32 -6.16
C ALA A 69 -7.92 4.16 -5.94
N ASP A 70 -9.02 3.52 -5.53
CA ASP A 70 -10.29 4.19 -5.27
C ASP A 70 -10.18 5.19 -4.12
N LEU A 71 -9.45 4.85 -3.05
CA LEU A 71 -9.21 5.74 -1.91
C LEU A 71 -8.56 7.07 -2.31
N GLY A 72 -7.69 7.06 -3.32
CA GLY A 72 -6.99 8.24 -3.83
C GLY A 72 -7.66 8.93 -5.02
N SER A 73 -8.69 8.33 -5.62
CA SER A 73 -9.29 8.80 -6.87
C SER A 73 -9.84 10.23 -6.78
N TRP A 74 -10.41 10.60 -5.65
CA TRP A 74 -10.99 11.93 -5.41
C TRP A 74 -9.94 13.02 -5.17
N VAL A 75 -8.68 12.66 -4.86
CA VAL A 75 -7.63 13.61 -4.47
C VAL A 75 -7.30 14.56 -5.62
N GLN A 76 -7.25 14.05 -6.86
CA GLN A 76 -7.03 14.90 -8.03
C GLN A 76 -8.15 15.92 -8.20
N SER A 77 -9.41 15.49 -8.08
CA SER A 77 -10.57 16.40 -8.17
C SER A 77 -10.61 17.42 -7.03
N ALA A 78 -10.20 17.05 -5.82
CA ALA A 78 -10.14 17.99 -4.69
C ALA A 78 -9.03 19.03 -4.85
N ILE A 79 -7.90 18.66 -5.46
CA ILE A 79 -6.76 19.59 -5.67
C ILE A 79 -7.00 20.50 -6.87
N PHE A 80 -7.52 19.97 -7.98
CA PHE A 80 -7.64 20.70 -9.25
C PHE A 80 -9.05 21.24 -9.53
N GLY A 81 -10.06 20.89 -8.72
CA GLY A 81 -11.47 21.19 -8.98
C GLY A 81 -12.09 20.33 -10.09
N ASP A 82 -13.39 20.50 -10.33
CA ASP A 82 -14.11 19.89 -11.46
C ASP A 82 -13.68 20.55 -12.78
N GLY A 83 -12.49 20.21 -13.27
CA GLY A 83 -12.09 20.15 -14.68
C GLY A 83 -12.29 21.37 -15.60
N SER A 84 -12.88 22.49 -15.19
CA SER A 84 -13.19 23.60 -16.09
C SER A 84 -12.01 24.55 -16.34
N LEU A 85 -10.87 24.35 -15.67
CA LEU A 85 -9.73 25.29 -15.71
C LEU A 85 -8.39 24.73 -16.20
N MET A 86 -8.32 23.47 -16.68
CA MET A 86 -7.13 22.97 -17.41
C MET A 86 -7.45 22.54 -18.84
N ARG A 87 -8.27 23.35 -19.51
CA ARG A 87 -8.40 23.34 -20.98
C ARG A 87 -7.93 24.66 -21.57
N ALA A 88 -6.78 25.14 -21.10
CA ALA A 88 -6.01 26.19 -21.73
C ALA A 88 -4.56 26.06 -21.26
N MET A 89 -3.76 25.32 -22.04
CA MET A 89 -2.36 25.59 -22.39
C MET A 89 -1.80 24.40 -23.17
#